data_AF-A0A7C1C6L8-F1
#
_entry.id   AF-A0A7C1C6L8-F1
#
_cell.length_a   1.000
_cell.length_b   1.000
_cell.length_c   1.000
_cell.angle_alpha   90.00
_cell.angle_beta   90.00
_cell.angle_gamma   90.00
#
_symmetry.space_group_name_H-M   'P 1'
#
loop_
_entity.id
_entity.type
_entity.pdbx_description
1 polymer ?
#
loop_
_entity_poly.entity_id
_entity_poly.type
_entity_poly.pdbx_seq_one_letter_code
_entity_poly.pdbx_strand_id
1 'polypeptide(L)'
;MTFVEAPIFSKLIYDYLEEDEYAAFQWTLAARPEQGKIIPGSGGLRKIRWAVKGRGKRGGTRIIYYWQREEGEIWLLTIYAKNEAENIPA
;
A
#
# COMPACT_ATOMS: atom_id res chain seq x y z
N MET A 1 -2.52 15.06 5.72
CA MET A 1 -2.03 13.95 4.88
C MET A 1 -3.13 13.62 3.91
N THR A 2 -2.86 13.68 2.62
CA THR A 2 -3.83 13.38 1.55
C THR A 2 -3.48 12.05 0.91
N PHE A 3 -4.46 11.19 0.65
CA PHE A 3 -4.26 9.96 -0.10
C PHE A 3 -4.75 10.15 -1.53
N VAL A 4 -3.87 9.86 -2.49
CA VAL A 4 -4.16 9.93 -3.93
C VAL A 4 -4.12 8.51 -4.47
N GLU A 5 -5.23 8.01 -4.98
CA GLU A 5 -5.32 6.65 -5.49
C GLU A 5 -5.11 6.60 -7.00
N ALA A 6 -4.20 5.75 -7.46
CA ALA A 6 -4.13 5.40 -8.86
C ALA A 6 -5.40 4.62 -9.26
N PRO A 7 -5.91 4.76 -10.49
CA PRO A 7 -7.13 4.06 -10.92
C PRO A 7 -7.10 2.53 -10.75
N ILE A 8 -5.92 1.92 -10.85
CA ILE A 8 -5.75 0.47 -10.61
C ILE A 8 -5.84 0.13 -9.12
N PHE A 9 -5.33 0.99 -8.24
CA PHE A 9 -5.42 0.78 -6.80
C PHE A 9 -6.88 0.81 -6.33
N SER A 10 -7.66 1.83 -6.74
CA SER A 10 -9.08 1.95 -6.37
C SER A 10 -9.92 0.76 -6.84
N LYS A 11 -9.56 0.16 -7.98
CA LYS A 11 -10.24 -1.04 -8.49
C LYS A 11 -9.92 -2.29 -7.66
N LEU A 12 -8.70 -2.39 -7.15
CA LEU A 12 -8.20 -3.59 -6.48
C LEU A 12 -8.41 -3.57 -4.97
N ILE A 13 -8.44 -2.40 -4.33
CA ILE A 13 -8.37 -2.28 -2.86
C ILE A 13 -9.43 -3.11 -2.14
N TYR A 14 -10.68 -3.11 -2.65
CA TYR A 14 -11.79 -3.82 -2.03
C TYR A 14 -11.80 -5.34 -2.28
N ASP A 15 -10.96 -5.84 -3.18
CA ASP A 15 -10.71 -7.29 -3.29
C ASP A 15 -9.86 -7.81 -2.13
N TYR A 16 -9.14 -6.90 -1.45
CA TYR A 16 -8.15 -7.21 -0.43
C TYR A 16 -8.47 -6.67 0.95
N LEU A 17 -9.13 -5.52 1.05
CA LEU A 17 -9.43 -4.83 2.30
C LEU A 17 -10.88 -4.36 2.33
N GLU A 18 -11.57 -4.64 3.43
CA GLU A 18 -12.85 -4.01 3.73
C GLU A 18 -12.65 -2.54 4.12
N GLU A 19 -13.72 -1.76 4.12
CA GLU A 19 -13.66 -0.30 4.33
C GLU A 19 -12.93 0.07 5.64
N ASP A 20 -13.28 -0.60 6.75
CA ASP A 20 -12.61 -0.39 8.05
C ASP A 20 -11.13 -0.81 8.04
N GLU A 21 -10.79 -1.87 7.31
CA GLU A 21 -9.41 -2.34 7.17
C GLU A 21 -8.57 -1.36 6.35
N TYR A 22 -9.18 -0.77 5.30
CA TYR A 22 -8.56 0.23 4.47
C TYR A 22 -8.37 1.55 5.24
N ALA A 23 -9.37 1.98 6.01
CA ALA A 23 -9.24 3.12 6.92
C ALA A 23 -8.11 2.89 7.94
N ALA A 24 -8.05 1.72 8.58
CA ALA A 24 -6.99 1.37 9.53
C ALA A 24 -5.59 1.41 8.87
N PHE A 25 -5.49 0.95 7.63
CA PHE A 25 -4.27 1.07 6.83
C PHE A 25 -3.89 2.54 6.60
N GLN A 26 -4.82 3.38 6.14
CA GLN A 26 -4.58 4.80 5.92
C GLN A 26 -4.14 5.53 7.20
N TRP A 27 -4.80 5.29 8.33
CA TRP A 27 -4.42 5.87 9.62
C TRP A 27 -3.00 5.47 10.03
N THR A 28 -2.66 4.18 9.91
CA THR A 28 -1.32 3.69 10.25
C THR A 28 -0.27 4.31 9.34
N LEU A 29 -0.55 4.39 8.05
CA LEU A 29 0.38 4.91 7.06
C LEU A 29 0.55 6.42 7.16
N ALA A 30 -0.51 7.17 7.47
CA ALA A 30 -0.44 8.61 7.72
C ALA A 30 0.40 8.93 8.96
N ALA A 31 0.35 8.08 9.99
CA ALA A 31 1.16 8.24 11.19
C ALA A 31 2.66 7.93 10.97
N ARG A 32 2.97 6.99 10.05
CA ARG A 32 4.36 6.57 9.73
C ARG A 32 4.56 6.34 8.23
N PRO A 33 4.60 7.42 7.40
CA PRO A 33 4.73 7.30 5.94
C PRO A 33 6.04 6.67 5.47
N GLU A 34 7.05 6.60 6.33
CA GLU A 34 8.34 5.97 6.04
C GLU A 34 8.38 4.45 6.30
N GLN A 35 7.35 3.86 6.91
CA GLN A 35 7.34 2.45 7.33
C GLN A 35 7.48 1.47 6.15
N GLY A 36 7.08 1.89 4.95
CA GLY A 36 7.30 1.12 3.72
C GLY A 36 8.77 1.13 3.31
N LYS A 37 9.31 -0.04 3.00
CA LYS A 37 10.69 -0.18 2.52
C LYS A 37 10.81 0.41 1.12
N ILE A 38 11.81 1.26 0.91
CA ILE A 38 12.12 1.79 -0.42
C ILE A 38 12.45 0.62 -1.37
N ILE A 39 11.87 0.65 -2.56
CA ILE A 39 12.18 -0.25 -3.65
C ILE A 39 13.40 0.33 -4.39
N PRO A 40 14.57 -0.34 -4.38
CA PRO A 40 15.77 0.19 -5.04
C PRO A 40 15.52 0.42 -6.54
N GLY A 41 16.10 1.48 -7.10
CA GLY A 41 15.96 1.83 -8.52
C GLY A 41 14.63 2.49 -8.91
N SER A 42 13.62 2.48 -8.04
CA SER A 42 12.26 2.96 -8.37
C SER A 42 12.05 4.48 -8.29
N GLY A 43 13.09 5.27 -7.96
CA GLY A 43 12.93 6.71 -7.73
C GLY A 43 12.20 7.08 -6.43
N GLY A 44 12.06 6.15 -5.48
CA GLY A 44 11.51 6.43 -4.15
C GLY A 44 10.17 5.75 -3.82
N LEU A 45 9.70 4.84 -4.66
CA LEU A 45 8.54 4.00 -4.33
C LEU A 45 8.83 3.17 -3.08
N ARG A 46 7.78 2.96 -2.28
CA ARG A 46 7.82 2.23 -1.02
C ARG A 46 6.86 1.05 -1.09
N LYS A 47 7.29 -0.06 -0.48
CA LYS A 47 6.52 -1.29 -0.32
C LYS A 47 6.22 -1.53 1.16
N ILE A 48 4.95 -1.57 1.51
CA ILE A 48 4.48 -1.96 2.85
C ILE A 48 3.78 -3.32 2.79
N ARG A 49 4.07 -4.16 3.78
CA ARG A 49 3.39 -5.44 3.99
C ARG A 49 2.26 -5.17 4.97
N TRP A 50 1.02 -5.38 4.54
CA TRP A 50 -0.15 -5.20 5.38
C TRP A 50 -0.78 -6.57 5.64
N ALA A 51 -1.21 -6.79 6.88
CA ALA A 51 -1.82 -8.05 7.27
C ALA A 51 -3.04 -7.79 8.15
N VAL A 52 -4.20 -8.31 7.73
CA VAL A 52 -5.40 -8.31 8.56
C VAL A 52 -5.46 -9.60 9.36
N LYS A 53 -5.58 -9.48 10.69
CA LYS A 53 -5.71 -10.62 11.60
C LYS A 53 -7.00 -11.40 11.28
N GLY A 54 -6.89 -12.72 11.14
CA GLY A 54 -8.05 -13.60 10.93
C GLY A 54 -8.44 -13.83 9.47
N ARG A 55 -7.93 -13.03 8.51
CA ARG A 55 -8.02 -13.37 7.08
C ARG A 55 -6.89 -14.34 6.72
N GLY A 56 -7.25 -15.49 6.13
CA GLY A 56 -6.33 -16.55 5.71
C GLY A 56 -5.39 -16.12 4.56
N LYS A 57 -5.34 -16.86 3.46
CA LYS A 57 -4.41 -16.58 2.33
C LYS A 57 -4.52 -15.14 1.77
N ARG A 58 -5.70 -14.52 1.85
CA ARG A 58 -5.97 -13.13 1.43
C ARG A 58 -5.61 -12.07 2.48
N GLY A 59 -5.31 -12.47 3.72
CA GLY A 59 -5.05 -11.52 4.81
C GLY A 59 -3.73 -10.78 4.67
N GLY A 60 -2.75 -11.33 3.94
CA GLY A 60 -1.45 -10.69 3.72
C GLY A 60 -1.34 -10.05 2.34
N THR A 61 -1.32 -8.72 2.28
CA THR A 61 -1.21 -7.93 1.06
C THR A 61 0.05 -7.07 1.06
N ARG A 62 0.45 -6.65 -0.14
CA ARG A 62 1.54 -5.69 -0.35
C ARG A 62 0.98 -4.49 -1.07
N ILE A 63 1.24 -3.31 -0.51
CA ILE A 63 0.82 -2.05 -1.09
C ILE A 63 2.08 -1.30 -1.50
N ILE A 64 2.06 -0.77 -2.72
CA ILE A 64 3.10 0.11 -3.23
C ILE A 64 2.57 1.52 -3.28
N TYR A 65 3.35 2.43 -2.72
CA TYR A 65 3.00 3.84 -2.66
C TYR A 65 4.23 4.72 -2.85
N TYR A 66 3.99 5.98 -3.17
CA TYR A 66 4.97 7.05 -3.11
C TYR A 66 4.59 8.04 -2.01
N TRP A 67 5.56 8.52 -1.25
CA TRP A 67 5.34 9.55 -0.24
C TRP A 67 5.93 10.87 -0.73
N GLN A 68 5.06 11.77 -1.19
CA GLN A 68 5.42 13.11 -1.56
C GLN A 68 5.48 13.98 -0.30
N ARG A 69 6.70 14.24 0.17
CA ARG A 69 6.91 14.89 1.48
C ARG A 69 6.51 16.36 1.49
N GLU A 70 6.81 17.06 0.41
CA GLU A 70 6.61 18.52 0.33
C GLU A 70 5.12 18.89 0.29
N GLU A 71 4.30 18.08 -0.38
CA GLU A 71 2.86 18.30 -0.50
C GLU A 71 2.05 17.55 0.58
N GLY A 72 2.70 16.69 1.38
CA GLY A 72 2.02 15.92 2.42
C GLY A 72 1.04 14.89 1.84
N GLU A 73 1.41 14.27 0.73
CA GLU A 73 0.58 13.32 -0.01
C GLU A 73 1.17 11.91 -0.03
N ILE A 74 0.29 10.92 -0.04
CA ILE A 74 0.63 9.52 -0.23
C ILE A 74 -0.12 9.00 -1.45
N TRP A 75 0.64 8.67 -2.48
CA TRP A 75 0.14 8.17 -3.75
C TRP A 75 0.10 6.66 -3.71
N LEU A 76 -1.09 6.07 -3.65
CA LEU A 76 -1.32 4.62 -3.61
C LEU A 76 -1.37 4.08 -5.03
N LEU A 77 -0.35 3.31 -5.42
CA LEU A 77 -0.15 2.91 -6.81
C LEU A 77 -0.78 1.57 -7.13
N THR A 78 -0.57 0.55 -6.29
CA THR A 78 -1.14 -0.78 -6.49
C THR A 78 -1.12 -1.61 -5.21
N ILE A 79 -1.96 -2.66 -5.17
CA ILE A 79 -2.08 -3.64 -4.11
C ILE A 79 -2.12 -5.05 -4.73
N TYR A 80 -1.47 -6.02 -4.09
CA TYR A 80 -1.44 -7.40 -4.54
C TYR A 80 -1.23 -8.38 -3.39
N ALA A 81 -1.68 -9.63 -3.56
CA ALA A 81 -1.51 -10.67 -2.54
C ALA A 81 -0.04 -11.11 -2.42
N LYS A 82 0.30 -11.72 -1.27
CA LYS A 82 1.64 -12.30 -1.03
C LYS A 82 2.14 -13.21 -2.17
N ASN A 83 1.24 -13.92 -2.84
CA ASN A 83 1.57 -14.98 -3.82
C ASN A 83 1.40 -14.55 -5.28
N GLU A 84 0.96 -13.33 -5.56
CA GLU A 84 0.71 -12.88 -6.94
C GLU A 84 1.96 -12.27 -7.58
N ALA A 85 2.86 -11.70 -6.79
CA ALA A 85 4.16 -11.25 -7.25
C ALA A 85 5.19 -11.32 -6.10
N GLU A 86 6.34 -11.95 -6.33
CA GLU A 86 7.44 -11.91 -5.37
C GLU A 86 8.17 -10.55 -5.39
N ASN A 87 8.36 -10.00 -6.58
CA ASN A 87 8.98 -8.70 -6.81
C ASN A 87 8.26 -7.97 -7.95
N ILE A 88 8.07 -6.66 -7.79
CA ILE A 88 7.83 -5.79 -8.94
C ILE A 88 9.22 -5.54 -9.53
N PRO A 89 9.45 -5.89 -10.81
CA PRO A 89 10.74 -5.62 -11.45
C PRO A 89 11.01 -4.10 -11.42
N ALA A 90 12.28 -3.76 -11.18
CA ALA A 90 12.75 -2.38 -11.08
C ALA A 90 12.62 -1.64 -12.41
#